data_AF-A0A955KBK8-F1
#
_entry.id   AF-A0A955KBK8-F1
#
_cell.length_a   1.000
_cell.length_b   1.000
_cell.length_c   1.000
_cell.angle_alpha   90.00
_cell.angle_beta   90.00
_cell.angle_gamma   90.00
#
_symmetry.space_group_name_H-M   'P 1'
#
loop_
_entity.id
_entity.type
_entity.pdbx_description
1 polymer ?
#
loop_
_entity_poly.entity_id
_entity_poly.type
_entity_poly.pdbx_seq_one_letter_code
_entity_poly.pdbx_strand_id
1 'polypeptide(L)'
;MLKLIKWAVFLLIILIVVGSINDSKDDPISNQAEVTVSEIIVNGEDVTTGLADPSIEYGADSTGWMAYSHMNTIKNHLYVETHLARSDNSGDTWEYVTDLNETKNDEAKQGIWKNETSSLVFDPGDIPSRQWKIFYATWFLPYEKVNGNLTFEHSSVRYKTAGSPDGVWSEEVCLFGNKDEGCQQEFSELDPSLENMVLMNELGSIAVKGTLYMSADVSPSNTGLGTIDEIKARKIVLLSSKDHGITWRFVNTLTDFDDASSLNYFVFTASSLVEKDGVQFLMFTPSGAMNKKDKNHDGVYVVEFEDISKGLLKRDKGGKPLFSEILGEFIENGGLADYHEKNTAGGVVGSNFYVEGLFKLKSRLFSTQKGID
;
A
#
# COMPACT_ATOMS: atom_id res chain seq x y z
N MET A 1 7.32 -14.87 53.35
CA MET A 1 6.84 -16.23 53.02
C MET A 1 5.85 -16.10 51.86
N LEU A 2 6.33 -16.42 50.65
CA LEU A 2 5.65 -16.68 49.37
C LEU A 2 4.47 -15.82 48.87
N LYS A 3 4.74 -15.09 47.76
CA LYS A 3 3.95 -14.84 46.52
C LYS A 3 4.52 -13.55 45.91
N LEU A 4 5.45 -13.45 44.94
CA LEU A 4 5.90 -14.23 43.78
C LEU A 4 4.81 -14.55 42.74
N ILE A 5 5.06 -14.01 41.53
CA ILE A 5 4.55 -14.37 40.19
C ILE A 5 3.31 -13.58 39.71
N LYS A 6 3.55 -12.52 38.92
CA LYS A 6 2.81 -12.09 37.69
C LYS A 6 3.20 -10.67 37.21
N TRP A 7 4.49 -10.38 37.12
CA TRP A 7 5.00 -9.21 36.38
C TRP A 7 6.13 -9.68 35.48
N ALA A 8 5.74 -10.31 34.38
CA ALA A 8 6.57 -10.64 33.24
C ALA A 8 5.61 -10.77 32.05
N VAL A 9 6.05 -10.26 30.89
CA VAL A 9 5.36 -10.17 29.59
C VAL A 9 4.53 -8.88 29.41
N PHE A 10 4.80 -8.20 28.28
CA PHE A 10 4.18 -6.99 27.71
C PHE A 10 4.78 -5.62 28.10
N LEU A 11 6.08 -5.48 27.84
CA LEU A 11 6.67 -4.18 27.50
C LEU A 11 7.86 -4.41 26.54
N LEU A 12 7.55 -4.54 25.25
CA LEU A 12 8.48 -4.56 24.12
C LEU A 12 7.61 -4.13 22.94
N ILE A 13 7.79 -2.98 22.31
CA ILE A 13 8.95 -2.65 21.47
C ILE A 13 9.14 -1.12 21.50
N ILE A 14 10.28 -0.68 22.02
CA ILE A 14 10.91 0.61 21.71
C ILE A 14 12.44 0.44 21.91
N LEU A 15 13.18 0.67 20.82
CA LEU A 15 14.61 0.94 20.63
C LEU A 15 15.70 0.16 21.40
N ILE A 16 16.56 -0.54 20.65
CA ILE A 16 18.03 -0.48 20.81
C ILE A 16 18.69 -0.36 19.43
N VAL A 17 19.27 0.81 19.16
CA VAL A 17 20.28 1.09 18.13
C VAL A 17 21.68 0.84 18.71
N VAL A 18 22.61 0.53 17.80
CA VAL A 18 24.08 0.37 17.92
C VAL A 18 24.60 -1.08 18.02
N GLY A 19 25.27 -1.51 16.95
CA GLY A 19 26.17 -2.67 16.93
C GLY A 19 26.21 -3.37 15.58
N SER A 20 26.80 -2.74 14.56
CA SER A 20 27.14 -3.40 13.30
C SER A 20 28.20 -4.47 13.55
N ILE A 21 27.88 -5.74 13.30
CA ILE A 21 28.83 -6.83 13.09
C ILE A 21 28.30 -7.65 11.93
N ASN A 22 29.02 -7.58 10.81
CA ASN A 22 28.88 -8.45 9.65
C ASN A 22 28.93 -9.92 10.07
N ASP A 23 27.88 -10.67 9.76
CA ASP A 23 27.98 -12.12 9.60
C ASP A 23 27.12 -12.52 8.38
N SER A 24 27.60 -12.14 7.20
CA SER A 24 27.08 -12.60 5.93
C SER A 24 27.47 -14.08 5.75
N LYS A 25 26.51 -14.97 5.93
CA LYS A 25 26.61 -16.35 5.43
C LYS A 25 25.41 -16.65 4.56
N ASP A 26 25.71 -16.67 3.26
CA ASP A 26 24.99 -17.37 2.19
C ASP A 26 23.48 -17.07 2.06
N ASP A 27 23.14 -15.82 1.70
CA ASP A 27 21.87 -15.53 1.04
C ASP A 27 21.97 -15.92 -0.45
N PRO A 28 21.02 -16.71 -1.00
CA PRO A 28 21.09 -17.22 -2.37
C PRO A 28 20.83 -16.18 -3.47
N ILE A 29 20.92 -14.88 -3.18
CA ILE A 29 20.54 -13.78 -4.08
C ILE A 29 21.71 -12.80 -4.22
N SER A 30 22.87 -13.26 -4.73
CA SER A 30 24.10 -12.45 -4.76
C SER A 30 24.38 -11.70 -6.08
N ASN A 31 23.37 -11.44 -6.92
CA ASN A 31 23.54 -10.68 -8.17
C ASN A 31 22.55 -9.51 -8.27
N GLN A 32 22.35 -8.76 -7.20
CA GLN A 32 21.64 -7.47 -7.28
C GLN A 32 22.66 -6.39 -7.65
N ALA A 33 22.42 -5.71 -8.78
CA ALA A 33 23.16 -4.50 -9.10
C ALA A 33 22.78 -3.41 -8.09
N GLU A 34 23.75 -2.62 -7.61
CA GLU A 34 23.47 -1.45 -6.78
C GLU A 34 22.48 -0.54 -7.52
N VAL A 35 21.27 -0.42 -7.00
CA VAL A 35 20.26 0.51 -7.52
C VAL A 35 20.59 1.89 -6.97
N THR A 36 20.81 2.87 -7.85
CA THR A 36 20.97 4.26 -7.41
C THR A 36 19.62 4.79 -6.98
N VAL A 37 19.54 5.36 -5.78
CA VAL A 37 18.29 5.83 -5.20
C VAL A 37 18.37 7.33 -4.97
N SER A 38 17.36 8.08 -5.41
CA SER A 38 17.22 9.51 -5.13
C SER A 38 15.98 9.79 -4.30
N GLU A 39 16.11 10.58 -3.25
CA GLU A 39 14.98 11.13 -2.51
C GLU A 39 14.13 11.99 -3.45
N ILE A 40 12.81 11.79 -3.44
CA ILE A 40 11.86 12.62 -4.17
C ILE A 40 11.44 13.76 -3.26
N ILE A 41 11.59 14.98 -3.78
CA ILE A 41 11.03 16.19 -3.17
C ILE A 41 9.83 16.60 -4.00
N VAL A 42 8.68 16.74 -3.34
CA VAL A 42 7.49 17.35 -3.94
C VAL A 42 7.54 18.84 -3.66
N ASN A 43 7.77 19.63 -4.70
CA ASN A 43 7.85 21.09 -4.59
C ASN A 43 6.47 21.67 -4.24
N GLY A 44 6.45 22.66 -3.35
CA GLY A 44 5.21 23.27 -2.86
C GLY A 44 4.52 22.52 -1.72
N GLU A 45 5.06 21.36 -1.31
CA GLU A 45 4.55 20.59 -0.19
C GLU A 45 5.04 21.12 1.16
N ASP A 46 4.14 21.19 2.16
CA ASP A 46 4.48 21.57 3.54
C ASP A 46 4.20 20.40 4.49
N VAL A 47 5.19 19.51 4.60
CA VAL A 47 5.08 18.28 5.36
C VAL A 47 6.02 18.26 6.55
N THR A 48 5.49 17.85 7.71
CA THR A 48 6.26 17.77 8.96
C THR A 48 6.61 16.34 9.37
N THR A 49 5.80 15.34 9.04
CA THR A 49 6.12 13.93 9.36
C THR A 49 6.76 13.25 8.15
N GLY A 50 6.12 13.30 6.99
CA GLY A 50 6.69 12.70 5.78
C GLY A 50 5.67 12.38 4.71
N LEU A 51 6.18 11.87 3.59
CA LEU A 51 5.40 11.43 2.44
C LEU A 51 5.56 9.91 2.30
N ALA A 52 4.47 9.21 2.05
CA ALA A 52 4.46 7.75 1.93
C ALA A 52 3.49 7.25 0.86
N ASP A 53 3.53 5.94 0.61
CA ASP A 53 2.54 5.21 -0.20
C ASP A 53 2.21 5.85 -1.56
N PRO A 54 3.22 6.02 -2.43
CA PRO A 54 3.03 6.59 -3.75
C PRO A 54 2.13 5.68 -4.60
N SER A 55 1.29 6.29 -5.43
CA SER A 55 0.69 5.65 -6.60
C SER A 55 0.82 6.56 -7.82
N ILE A 56 1.43 6.04 -8.88
CA ILE A 56 1.84 6.78 -10.07
C ILE A 56 1.02 6.35 -11.26
N GLU A 57 0.48 7.33 -11.99
CA GLU A 57 -0.31 7.09 -13.19
C GLU A 57 -0.05 8.16 -14.25
N TYR A 58 -0.16 7.77 -15.52
CA TYR A 58 0.04 8.68 -16.65
C TYR A 58 -1.19 8.72 -17.56
N GLY A 59 -1.62 9.94 -17.86
CA GLY A 59 -2.73 10.19 -18.77
C GLY A 59 -2.40 9.95 -20.24
N ALA A 60 -3.41 10.20 -21.09
CA ALA A 60 -3.23 10.24 -22.53
C ALA A 60 -2.29 11.36 -23.01
N ASP A 61 -2.14 12.43 -22.23
CA ASP A 61 -1.23 13.56 -22.47
C ASP A 61 0.22 13.28 -22.04
N SER A 62 0.47 12.12 -21.42
CA SER A 62 1.77 11.74 -20.86
C SER A 62 2.26 12.63 -19.71
N THR A 63 1.37 13.41 -19.09
CA THR A 63 1.66 14.02 -17.79
C THR A 63 1.59 12.94 -16.71
N GLY A 64 2.61 12.91 -15.85
CA GLY A 64 2.69 12.01 -14.72
C GLY A 64 1.96 12.59 -13.52
N TRP A 65 1.22 11.75 -12.82
CA TRP A 65 0.50 12.09 -11.60
C TRP A 65 0.87 11.12 -10.50
N MET A 66 1.05 11.62 -9.29
CA MET A 66 1.35 10.80 -8.12
C MET A 66 0.38 11.16 -7.01
N ALA A 67 -0.48 10.22 -6.64
CA ALA A 67 -1.19 10.27 -5.37
C ALA A 67 -0.28 9.71 -4.28
N TYR A 68 -0.29 10.30 -3.08
CA TYR A 68 0.55 9.84 -1.97
C TYR A 68 -0.08 10.17 -0.62
N SER A 69 0.30 9.40 0.40
CA SER A 69 0.01 9.68 1.80
C SER A 69 0.84 10.88 2.27
N HIS A 70 0.17 11.98 2.59
CA HIS A 70 0.75 13.12 3.29
C HIS A 70 0.55 12.95 4.79
N MET A 71 1.63 13.07 5.56
CA MET A 71 1.59 12.82 6.99
C MET A 71 2.04 14.03 7.80
N ASN A 72 1.20 14.39 8.76
CA ASN A 72 1.47 15.45 9.72
C ASN A 72 1.12 15.02 11.14
N THR A 73 2.00 15.33 12.09
CA THR A 73 1.75 15.04 13.50
C THR A 73 1.25 16.30 14.18
N ILE A 74 -0.05 16.34 14.48
CA ILE A 74 -0.71 17.47 15.12
C ILE A 74 -1.17 17.03 16.51
N LYS A 75 -0.71 17.74 17.56
CA LYS A 75 -1.06 17.44 18.96
C LYS A 75 -0.86 15.96 19.35
N ASN A 76 0.22 15.34 18.86
CA ASN A 76 0.55 13.91 19.06
C ASN A 76 -0.36 12.90 18.34
N HIS A 77 -1.22 13.36 17.44
CA HIS A 77 -1.97 12.49 16.54
C HIS A 77 -1.39 12.57 15.13
N LEU A 78 -1.21 11.41 14.49
CA LEU A 78 -0.79 11.32 13.10
C LEU A 78 -2.01 11.51 12.19
N TYR A 79 -2.02 12.59 11.43
CA TYR A 79 -2.96 12.86 10.35
C TYR A 79 -2.39 12.25 9.07
N VAL A 80 -3.22 11.58 8.29
CA VAL A 80 -2.84 10.94 7.03
C VAL A 80 -3.87 11.29 5.98
N GLU A 81 -3.42 12.05 5.00
CA GLU A 81 -4.21 12.66 3.93
C GLU A 81 -3.73 12.12 2.59
N THR A 82 -4.58 12.18 1.56
CA THR A 82 -4.17 11.85 0.20
C THR A 82 -3.92 13.14 -0.55
N HIS A 83 -2.68 13.41 -0.93
CA HIS A 83 -2.30 14.54 -1.77
C HIS A 83 -2.02 14.09 -3.20
N LEU A 84 -1.99 15.05 -4.12
CA LEU A 84 -1.68 14.85 -5.53
C LEU A 84 -0.51 15.73 -5.96
N ALA A 85 0.46 15.12 -6.63
CA ALA A 85 1.55 15.82 -7.32
C ALA A 85 1.54 15.53 -8.83
N ARG A 86 2.15 16.43 -9.58
CA ARG A 86 2.28 16.38 -11.04
C ARG A 86 3.73 16.38 -11.46
N SER A 87 4.04 15.65 -12.53
CA SER A 87 5.31 15.68 -13.23
C SER A 87 5.11 15.90 -14.72
N ASP A 88 5.80 16.90 -15.28
CA ASP A 88 5.83 17.18 -16.73
C ASP A 88 7.14 16.69 -17.39
N ASN A 89 7.98 15.98 -16.65
CA ASN A 89 9.31 15.51 -17.07
C ASN A 89 9.56 14.04 -16.68
N SER A 90 8.55 13.20 -16.88
CA SER A 90 8.66 11.73 -16.72
C SER A 90 9.18 11.28 -15.34
N GLY A 91 8.79 12.01 -14.28
CA GLY A 91 9.10 11.70 -12.90
C GLY A 91 10.38 12.31 -12.34
N ASP A 92 11.10 13.14 -13.10
CA ASP A 92 12.33 13.79 -12.65
C ASP A 92 12.05 14.83 -11.55
N THR A 93 10.97 15.61 -11.69
CA THR A 93 10.50 16.53 -10.65
C THR A 93 8.99 16.39 -10.43
N TRP A 94 8.56 16.65 -9.19
CA TRP A 94 7.17 16.58 -8.77
C TRP A 94 6.74 17.91 -8.12
N GLU A 95 5.60 18.43 -8.53
CA GLU A 95 4.99 19.66 -7.99
C GLU A 95 3.67 19.30 -7.32
N TYR A 96 3.44 19.76 -6.09
CA TYR A 96 2.16 19.63 -5.40
C TYR A 96 1.05 20.34 -6.19
N VAL A 97 -0.13 19.73 -6.23
CA VAL A 97 -1.29 20.24 -6.97
C VAL A 97 -2.46 20.52 -6.05
N THR A 98 -2.93 19.51 -5.32
CA THR A 98 -4.12 19.61 -4.48
C THR A 98 -4.20 18.46 -3.48
N ASP A 99 -5.01 18.65 -2.45
CA ASP A 99 -5.44 17.59 -1.55
C ASP A 99 -6.60 16.85 -2.21
N LEU A 100 -6.53 15.53 -2.30
CA LEU A 100 -7.62 14.69 -2.79
C LEU A 100 -8.56 14.29 -1.65
N ASN A 101 -7.99 13.98 -0.48
CA ASN A 101 -8.75 13.55 0.69
C ASN A 101 -8.09 14.06 1.98
N GLU A 102 -8.80 14.95 2.68
CA GLU A 102 -8.38 15.47 3.98
C GLU A 102 -8.74 14.52 5.12
N THR A 103 -7.91 14.52 6.17
CA THR A 103 -8.19 13.86 7.43
C THR A 103 -9.35 14.58 8.13
N LYS A 104 -10.33 13.84 8.64
CA LYS A 104 -11.51 14.43 9.30
C LYS A 104 -11.57 14.08 10.78
N ASN A 105 -11.62 15.11 11.64
CA ASN A 105 -11.93 14.91 13.06
C ASN A 105 -13.42 14.56 13.22
N ASP A 106 -13.69 13.51 13.97
CA ASP A 106 -15.03 13.09 14.35
C ASP A 106 -15.19 13.30 15.86
N GLU A 107 -15.71 14.48 16.22
CA GLU A 107 -15.94 14.84 17.61
C GLU A 107 -17.03 13.96 18.25
N ALA A 108 -17.96 13.41 17.47
CA ALA A 108 -19.00 12.55 18.01
C ALA A 108 -18.45 11.17 18.40
N LYS A 109 -17.58 10.59 17.55
CA LYS A 109 -16.88 9.33 17.82
C LYS A 109 -15.59 9.52 18.65
N GLN A 110 -15.19 10.76 18.93
CA GLN A 110 -13.94 11.11 19.63
C GLN A 110 -12.72 10.49 18.95
N GLY A 111 -12.50 10.83 17.68
CA GLY A 111 -11.32 10.37 16.94
C GLY A 111 -11.14 11.03 15.58
N ILE A 112 -10.36 10.37 14.73
CA ILE A 112 -9.90 10.89 13.46
C ILE A 112 -10.11 9.84 12.37
N TRP A 113 -10.72 10.23 11.25
CA TRP A 113 -10.75 9.46 10.02
C TRP A 113 -9.50 9.74 9.21
N LYS A 114 -8.73 8.69 8.93
CA LYS A 114 -7.52 8.74 8.10
C LYS A 114 -7.79 8.18 6.73
N ASN A 115 -7.10 8.71 5.73
CA ASN A 115 -7.14 8.21 4.36
C ASN A 115 -5.73 7.77 3.98
N GLU A 116 -5.54 6.48 3.75
CA GLU A 116 -4.23 5.88 3.56
C GLU A 116 -4.27 4.79 2.49
N THR A 117 -3.12 4.60 1.85
CA THR A 117 -2.89 3.69 0.72
C THR A 117 -3.81 3.98 -0.46
N SER A 118 -3.48 5.07 -1.18
CA SER A 118 -4.20 5.46 -2.37
C SER A 118 -3.70 4.71 -3.62
N SER A 119 -4.60 4.43 -4.55
CA SER A 119 -4.27 3.96 -5.89
C SER A 119 -4.97 4.83 -6.95
N LEU A 120 -4.17 5.52 -7.75
CA LEU A 120 -4.61 6.37 -8.85
C LEU A 120 -4.63 5.55 -10.14
N VAL A 121 -5.69 5.65 -10.93
CA VAL A 121 -5.78 4.96 -12.23
C VAL A 121 -6.42 5.82 -13.30
N PHE A 122 -5.88 5.71 -14.51
CA PHE A 122 -6.45 6.28 -15.72
C PHE A 122 -7.20 5.17 -16.49
N ASP A 123 -8.52 5.30 -16.54
CA ASP A 123 -9.45 4.42 -17.25
C ASP A 123 -9.91 5.09 -18.54
N PRO A 124 -9.19 4.91 -19.67
CA PRO A 124 -9.54 5.57 -20.91
C PRO A 124 -10.88 5.10 -21.49
N GLY A 125 -11.43 3.98 -21.02
CA GLY A 125 -12.69 3.41 -21.49
C GLY A 125 -13.94 4.05 -20.87
N ASP A 126 -13.82 4.75 -19.74
CA ASP A 126 -14.96 5.41 -19.09
C ASP A 126 -15.33 6.72 -19.81
N ILE A 127 -16.47 7.31 -19.44
CA ILE A 127 -16.88 8.63 -19.94
C ILE A 127 -15.85 9.71 -19.55
N PRO A 128 -15.65 10.76 -20.38
CA PRO A 128 -14.57 11.73 -20.17
C PRO A 128 -14.49 12.35 -18.79
N SER A 129 -15.61 12.55 -18.09
CA SER A 129 -15.64 13.15 -16.75
C SER A 129 -15.27 12.17 -15.61
N ARG A 130 -14.97 10.90 -15.92
CA ARG A 130 -14.71 9.83 -14.95
C ARG A 130 -13.47 8.99 -15.30
N GLN A 131 -12.69 9.41 -16.30
CA GLN A 131 -11.53 8.62 -16.75
C GLN A 131 -10.46 8.51 -15.67
N TRP A 132 -10.32 9.53 -14.81
CA TRP A 132 -9.45 9.44 -13.65
C TRP A 132 -10.22 8.93 -12.45
N LYS A 133 -9.62 7.99 -11.71
CA LYS A 133 -10.18 7.42 -10.50
C LYS A 133 -9.09 7.34 -9.43
N ILE A 134 -9.46 7.67 -8.20
CA ILE A 134 -8.61 7.49 -7.03
C ILE A 134 -9.35 6.58 -6.06
N PHE A 135 -8.72 5.46 -5.72
CA PHE A 135 -9.17 4.56 -4.66
C PHE A 135 -8.29 4.78 -3.44
N TYR A 136 -8.81 4.63 -2.24
CA TYR A 136 -8.02 4.73 -1.01
C TYR A 136 -8.71 3.99 0.13
N ALA A 137 -7.92 3.50 1.08
CA ALA A 137 -8.46 2.95 2.31
C ALA A 137 -8.72 4.09 3.30
N THR A 138 -9.84 4.00 4.00
CA THR A 138 -10.20 4.92 5.09
C THR A 138 -10.40 4.11 6.35
N TRP A 139 -9.88 4.58 7.48
CA TRP A 139 -10.06 3.93 8.77
C TRP A 139 -10.14 4.94 9.92
N PHE A 140 -10.82 4.55 10.99
CA PHE A 140 -11.04 5.41 12.15
C PHE A 140 -10.01 5.15 13.24
N LEU A 141 -9.41 6.23 13.76
CA LEU A 141 -8.52 6.22 14.91
C LEU A 141 -9.17 6.96 16.10
N PRO A 142 -9.62 6.26 17.15
CA PRO A 142 -10.10 6.94 18.35
C PRO A 142 -8.97 7.70 19.05
N TYR A 143 -9.28 8.88 19.63
CA TYR A 143 -8.32 9.69 20.39
C TYR A 143 -7.83 8.95 21.63
N GLU A 144 -8.75 8.30 22.33
CA GLU A 144 -8.44 7.38 23.43
C GLU A 144 -8.36 5.96 22.88
N LYS A 145 -7.22 5.31 23.07
CA LYS A 145 -7.04 3.93 22.61
C LYS A 145 -8.01 3.00 23.35
N VAL A 146 -8.86 2.29 22.61
CA VAL A 146 -9.66 1.19 23.17
C VAL A 146 -8.73 0.01 23.45
N ASN A 147 -8.52 -0.34 24.72
CA ASN A 147 -7.58 -1.39 25.15
C ASN A 147 -6.13 -1.23 24.64
N GLY A 148 -5.73 -0.01 24.26
CA GLY A 148 -4.38 0.25 23.75
C GLY A 148 -4.15 -0.05 22.26
N ASN A 149 -5.19 -0.48 21.51
CA ASN A 149 -5.05 -0.92 20.12
C ASN A 149 -5.78 0.02 19.13
N LEU A 150 -5.28 0.05 17.89
CA LEU A 150 -6.01 0.56 16.73
C LEU A 150 -7.21 -0.36 16.48
N THR A 151 -8.33 0.18 15.98
CA THR A 151 -9.48 -0.63 15.58
C THR A 151 -9.82 -0.39 14.11
N PHE A 152 -9.68 -1.43 13.29
CA PHE A 152 -10.03 -1.43 11.87
C PHE A 152 -11.50 -1.81 11.60
N GLU A 153 -12.34 -1.90 12.64
CA GLU A 153 -13.78 -2.21 12.46
C GLU A 153 -14.53 -1.20 11.57
N HIS A 154 -14.01 0.02 11.49
CA HIS A 154 -14.53 1.10 10.63
C HIS A 154 -13.68 1.27 9.36
N SER A 155 -12.98 0.23 8.91
CA SER A 155 -12.23 0.34 7.67
C SER A 155 -13.15 0.27 6.46
N SER A 156 -12.81 1.02 5.41
CA SER A 156 -13.52 1.01 4.14
C SER A 156 -12.57 1.32 2.99
N VAL A 157 -12.92 0.89 1.80
CA VAL A 157 -12.32 1.37 0.55
C VAL A 157 -13.28 2.36 -0.08
N ARG A 158 -12.77 3.53 -0.43
CA ARG A 158 -13.54 4.64 -0.99
C ARG A 158 -12.94 5.06 -2.32
N TYR A 159 -13.74 5.73 -3.15
CA TYR A 159 -13.23 6.28 -4.40
C TYR A 159 -13.91 7.58 -4.81
N LYS A 160 -13.20 8.32 -5.67
CA LYS A 160 -13.69 9.48 -6.41
C LYS A 160 -13.29 9.35 -7.88
N THR A 161 -13.97 10.12 -8.73
CA THR A 161 -13.69 10.17 -10.17
C THR A 161 -13.52 11.59 -10.66
N ALA A 162 -12.74 11.81 -11.72
CA ALA A 162 -12.57 13.11 -12.35
C ALA A 162 -12.31 12.99 -13.86
N GLY A 163 -12.48 14.10 -14.58
CA GLY A 163 -12.07 14.18 -15.98
C GLY A 163 -10.59 14.54 -16.18
N SER A 164 -9.99 15.20 -15.19
CA SER A 164 -8.55 15.42 -15.08
C SER A 164 -8.14 15.40 -13.60
N PRO A 165 -6.92 15.01 -13.24
CA PRO A 165 -6.51 14.91 -11.84
C PRO A 165 -6.46 16.26 -11.11
N ASP A 166 -6.14 17.34 -11.84
CA ASP A 166 -6.19 18.73 -11.39
C ASP A 166 -7.58 19.39 -11.50
N GLY A 167 -8.59 18.62 -11.88
CA GLY A 167 -9.95 19.07 -12.08
C GLY A 167 -10.85 18.93 -10.85
N VAL A 168 -12.15 19.01 -11.09
CA VAL A 168 -13.16 18.76 -10.06
C VAL A 168 -13.36 17.25 -9.92
N TRP A 169 -13.07 16.74 -8.72
CA TRP A 169 -13.39 15.37 -8.33
C TRP A 169 -14.85 15.23 -7.93
N SER A 170 -15.44 14.09 -8.23
CA SER A 170 -16.79 13.73 -7.80
C SER A 170 -16.90 13.66 -6.28
N GLU A 171 -18.13 13.62 -5.80
CA GLU A 171 -18.39 13.17 -4.43
C GLU A 171 -17.80 11.77 -4.20
N GLU A 172 -17.43 11.55 -2.95
CA GLU A 172 -16.88 10.30 -2.47
C GLU A 172 -17.94 9.20 -2.44
N VAL A 173 -17.54 8.00 -2.88
CA VAL A 173 -18.35 6.80 -2.79
C VAL A 173 -17.65 5.81 -1.86
N CYS A 174 -18.33 5.35 -0.80
CA CYS A 174 -17.85 4.20 -0.06
C CYS A 174 -18.13 2.93 -0.86
N LEU A 175 -17.08 2.29 -1.36
CA LEU A 175 -17.18 1.14 -2.24
C LEU A 175 -17.33 -0.15 -1.43
N PHE A 176 -16.36 -0.42 -0.57
CA PHE A 176 -16.31 -1.62 0.26
C PHE A 176 -16.20 -1.25 1.73
N GLY A 177 -16.96 -1.94 2.59
CA GLY A 177 -16.93 -1.72 4.04
C GLY A 177 -18.28 -2.01 4.67
N ASN A 178 -18.50 -1.48 5.87
CA ASN A 178 -19.77 -1.66 6.57
C ASN A 178 -20.92 -0.93 5.85
N LYS A 179 -21.98 -1.66 5.48
CA LYS A 179 -23.16 -1.09 4.82
C LYS A 179 -23.92 -0.07 5.67
N ASP A 180 -23.91 -0.25 7.00
CA ASP A 180 -24.51 0.72 7.93
C ASP A 180 -23.76 2.06 7.92
N GLU A 181 -22.52 2.09 7.43
CA GLU A 181 -21.72 3.30 7.20
C GLU A 181 -21.84 3.85 5.77
N GLY A 182 -22.79 3.32 4.97
CA GLY A 182 -23.12 3.80 3.64
C GLY A 182 -22.27 3.19 2.51
N CYS A 183 -21.55 2.10 2.78
CA CYS A 183 -20.77 1.39 1.77
C CYS A 183 -21.66 0.54 0.86
N GLN A 184 -21.28 0.42 -0.42
CA GLN A 184 -22.09 -0.27 -1.42
C GLN A 184 -22.09 -1.80 -1.22
N GLN A 185 -20.96 -2.35 -0.79
CA GLN A 185 -20.76 -3.79 -0.66
C GLN A 185 -19.91 -4.12 0.57
N GLU A 186 -20.23 -5.20 1.28
CA GLU A 186 -19.37 -5.71 2.35
C GLU A 186 -18.27 -6.62 1.76
N PHE A 187 -17.14 -6.78 2.45
CA PHE A 187 -16.07 -7.67 1.98
C PHE A 187 -16.55 -9.12 1.81
N SER A 188 -17.40 -9.59 2.73
CA SER A 188 -18.02 -10.92 2.73
C SER A 188 -18.90 -11.19 1.50
N GLU A 189 -19.42 -10.15 0.86
CA GLU A 189 -20.28 -10.27 -0.33
C GLU A 189 -19.49 -10.40 -1.63
N LEU A 190 -18.18 -10.11 -1.61
CA LEU A 190 -17.31 -10.28 -2.79
C LEU A 190 -16.98 -11.75 -3.03
N ASP A 191 -16.66 -12.50 -1.96
CA ASP A 191 -16.35 -13.92 -1.99
C ASP A 191 -16.43 -14.53 -0.57
N PRO A 192 -16.88 -15.79 -0.41
CA PRO A 192 -16.94 -16.45 0.90
C PRO A 192 -15.59 -16.52 1.64
N SER A 193 -14.47 -16.53 0.92
CA SER A 193 -13.13 -16.53 1.54
C SER A 193 -12.76 -15.21 2.25
N LEU A 194 -13.62 -14.19 2.14
CA LEU A 194 -13.50 -12.87 2.75
C LEU A 194 -14.47 -12.63 3.91
N GLU A 195 -15.28 -13.63 4.30
CA GLU A 195 -16.33 -13.49 5.32
C GLU A 195 -15.85 -12.89 6.65
N ASN A 196 -14.62 -13.20 7.05
CA ASN A 196 -14.04 -12.74 8.32
C ASN A 196 -13.04 -11.58 8.16
N MET A 197 -12.91 -11.02 6.96
CA MET A 197 -12.00 -9.89 6.73
C MET A 197 -12.65 -8.61 7.24
N VAL A 198 -11.87 -7.80 7.96
CA VAL A 198 -12.32 -6.52 8.53
C VAL A 198 -11.52 -5.34 8.00
N LEU A 199 -10.41 -5.61 7.30
CA LEU A 199 -9.55 -4.62 6.68
C LEU A 199 -9.31 -4.99 5.22
N MET A 200 -9.40 -3.99 4.35
CA MET A 200 -8.93 -4.01 2.97
C MET A 200 -8.12 -2.72 2.75
N ASN A 201 -6.81 -2.84 2.55
CA ASN A 201 -5.90 -1.70 2.39
C ASN A 201 -4.79 -2.03 1.38
N GLU A 202 -3.83 -1.10 1.25
CA GLU A 202 -2.64 -1.29 0.40
C GLU A 202 -3.03 -1.63 -1.04
N LEU A 203 -3.87 -0.74 -1.57
CA LEU A 203 -4.54 -0.89 -2.84
C LEU A 203 -3.57 -0.67 -4.00
N GLY A 204 -3.65 -1.55 -5.01
CA GLY A 204 -3.07 -1.35 -6.33
C GLY A 204 -4.17 -1.40 -7.37
N SER A 205 -4.12 -0.59 -8.42
CA SER A 205 -5.16 -0.60 -9.46
C SER A 205 -4.57 -0.32 -10.83
N ILE A 206 -5.19 -0.94 -11.85
CA ILE A 206 -4.78 -0.78 -13.24
C ILE A 206 -5.96 -0.99 -14.19
N ALA A 207 -5.99 -0.26 -15.30
CA ALA A 207 -6.96 -0.44 -16.38
C ALA A 207 -6.34 -1.24 -17.53
N VAL A 208 -6.79 -2.49 -17.74
CA VAL A 208 -6.27 -3.36 -18.80
C VAL A 208 -7.42 -3.80 -19.71
N LYS A 209 -7.32 -3.44 -21.00
CA LYS A 209 -8.28 -3.85 -22.05
C LYS A 209 -9.74 -3.59 -21.68
N GLY A 210 -10.01 -2.43 -21.09
CA GLY A 210 -11.36 -2.01 -20.66
C GLY A 210 -11.89 -2.70 -19.40
N THR A 211 -11.03 -3.39 -18.64
CA THR A 211 -11.35 -3.92 -17.31
C THR A 211 -10.47 -3.22 -16.29
N LEU A 212 -11.08 -2.72 -15.22
CA LEU A 212 -10.37 -2.26 -14.04
C LEU A 212 -10.05 -3.45 -13.16
N TYR A 213 -8.82 -3.50 -12.68
CA TYR A 213 -8.35 -4.45 -11.69
C TYR A 213 -7.94 -3.71 -10.43
N MET A 214 -8.15 -4.33 -9.28
CA MET A 214 -7.70 -3.83 -7.99
C MET A 214 -7.10 -4.97 -7.19
N SER A 215 -5.84 -4.84 -6.79
CA SER A 215 -5.26 -5.65 -5.74
C SER A 215 -5.48 -4.99 -4.39
N ALA A 216 -5.62 -5.79 -3.35
CA ALA A 216 -5.69 -5.29 -1.99
C ALA A 216 -5.16 -6.34 -1.02
N ASP A 217 -4.52 -5.87 0.04
CA ASP A 217 -4.26 -6.68 1.21
C ASP A 217 -5.53 -6.75 2.06
N VAL A 218 -5.95 -7.97 2.40
CA VAL A 218 -7.10 -8.21 3.26
C VAL A 218 -6.70 -8.95 4.53
N SER A 219 -7.20 -8.45 5.66
CA SER A 219 -6.86 -8.97 6.99
C SER A 219 -8.10 -9.14 7.87
N PRO A 220 -8.19 -10.23 8.64
CA PRO A 220 -9.23 -10.38 9.66
C PRO A 220 -8.89 -9.64 10.96
N SER A 221 -7.67 -9.10 11.09
CA SER A 221 -7.26 -8.45 12.34
C SER A 221 -7.83 -7.04 12.45
N ASN A 222 -8.53 -6.80 13.55
CA ASN A 222 -8.99 -5.48 13.96
C ASN A 222 -7.84 -4.61 14.52
N THR A 223 -6.66 -5.17 14.83
CA THR A 223 -5.66 -4.50 15.70
C THR A 223 -4.24 -4.42 15.13
N GLY A 224 -4.07 -4.57 13.81
CA GLY A 224 -2.78 -4.52 13.13
C GLY A 224 -2.41 -5.88 12.58
N LEU A 225 -1.25 -6.42 13.00
CA LEU A 225 -0.81 -7.75 12.58
C LEU A 225 -1.70 -8.87 13.12
N GLY A 226 -2.23 -8.71 14.34
CA GLY A 226 -3.12 -9.69 14.93
C GLY A 226 -2.44 -10.92 15.54
N THR A 227 -3.24 -11.95 15.79
CA THR A 227 -2.81 -13.28 16.25
C THR A 227 -2.15 -14.07 15.12
N ILE A 228 -1.47 -15.17 15.44
CA ILE A 228 -0.89 -16.05 14.41
C ILE A 228 -1.96 -16.60 13.45
N ASP A 229 -3.17 -16.88 13.94
CA ASP A 229 -4.25 -17.38 13.07
C ASP A 229 -4.77 -16.27 12.15
N GLU A 230 -4.84 -15.03 12.64
CA GLU A 230 -5.18 -13.85 11.81
C GLU A 230 -4.11 -13.58 10.76
N ILE A 231 -2.83 -13.66 11.12
CA ILE A 231 -1.68 -13.53 10.20
C ILE A 231 -1.78 -14.58 9.08
N LYS A 232 -2.09 -15.83 9.43
CA LYS A 232 -2.22 -16.92 8.45
C LYS A 232 -3.41 -16.76 7.50
N ALA A 233 -4.43 -16.00 7.92
CA ALA A 233 -5.61 -15.74 7.11
C ALA A 233 -5.47 -14.49 6.22
N ARG A 234 -4.49 -13.62 6.49
CA ARG A 234 -4.16 -12.46 5.66
C ARG A 234 -3.69 -12.90 4.28
N LYS A 235 -4.06 -12.14 3.25
CA LYS A 235 -3.76 -12.47 1.85
C LYS A 235 -3.86 -11.23 0.96
N ILE A 236 -3.22 -11.26 -0.21
CA ILE A 236 -3.44 -10.27 -1.26
C ILE A 236 -4.45 -10.86 -2.24
N VAL A 237 -5.51 -10.12 -2.54
CA VAL A 237 -6.58 -10.53 -3.46
C VAL A 237 -6.60 -9.69 -4.72
N LEU A 238 -7.26 -10.19 -5.76
CA LEU A 238 -7.56 -9.45 -6.98
C LEU A 238 -9.07 -9.33 -7.16
N LEU A 239 -9.53 -8.10 -7.37
CA LEU A 239 -10.88 -7.76 -7.78
C LEU A 239 -10.88 -7.25 -9.23
N SER A 240 -12.02 -7.35 -9.90
CA SER A 240 -12.20 -6.75 -11.24
C SER A 240 -13.53 -6.05 -11.37
N SER A 241 -13.54 -5.00 -12.18
CA SER A 241 -14.74 -4.28 -12.62
C SER A 241 -14.72 -4.14 -14.14
N LYS A 242 -15.84 -4.50 -14.77
CA LYS A 242 -16.04 -4.41 -16.24
C LYS A 242 -16.90 -3.22 -16.65
N ASP A 243 -17.34 -2.43 -15.68
CA ASP A 243 -18.25 -1.30 -15.83
C ASP A 243 -17.66 -0.04 -15.18
N HIS A 244 -16.34 0.11 -15.31
CA HIS A 244 -15.59 1.30 -14.90
C HIS A 244 -15.76 1.66 -13.42
N GLY A 245 -15.68 0.63 -12.56
CA GLY A 245 -15.65 0.77 -11.10
C GLY A 245 -17.03 0.81 -10.44
N ILE A 246 -18.12 0.58 -11.19
CA ILE A 246 -19.49 0.59 -10.64
C ILE A 246 -19.78 -0.70 -9.87
N THR A 247 -19.47 -1.86 -10.45
CA THR A 247 -19.60 -3.16 -9.79
C THR A 247 -18.28 -3.90 -9.80
N TRP A 248 -18.06 -4.70 -8.75
CA TRP A 248 -16.84 -5.44 -8.55
C TRP A 248 -17.13 -6.91 -8.26
N ARG A 249 -16.19 -7.75 -8.66
CA ARG A 249 -16.19 -9.17 -8.37
C ARG A 249 -14.81 -9.61 -7.93
N PHE A 250 -14.79 -10.56 -7.01
CA PHE A 250 -13.58 -11.29 -6.69
C PHE A 250 -13.09 -12.08 -7.92
N VAL A 251 -11.78 -12.05 -8.16
CA VAL A 251 -11.12 -12.80 -9.23
C VAL A 251 -10.37 -13.98 -8.64
N ASN A 252 -9.40 -13.72 -7.77
CA ASN A 252 -8.60 -14.76 -7.13
C ASN A 252 -7.85 -14.22 -5.89
N THR A 253 -7.32 -15.13 -5.08
CA THR A 253 -6.21 -14.82 -4.15
C THR A 253 -4.91 -14.85 -4.94
N LEU A 254 -4.13 -13.76 -4.88
CA LEU A 254 -2.86 -13.63 -5.58
C LEU A 254 -1.73 -14.30 -4.81
N THR A 255 -1.62 -13.95 -3.52
CA THR A 255 -0.63 -14.50 -2.60
C THR A 255 -1.21 -14.63 -1.20
N ASP A 256 -0.63 -15.51 -0.39
CA ASP A 256 -1.07 -15.78 0.97
C ASP A 256 0.11 -16.03 1.93
N PHE A 257 -0.21 -16.49 3.14
CA PHE A 257 0.78 -16.86 4.15
C PHE A 257 1.73 -17.97 3.71
N ASP A 258 1.28 -18.96 2.93
CA ASP A 258 2.14 -20.07 2.51
C ASP A 258 3.18 -19.58 1.50
N ASP A 259 2.78 -18.69 0.59
CA ASP A 259 3.72 -17.99 -0.30
C ASP A 259 4.77 -17.19 0.49
N ALA A 260 4.34 -16.39 1.48
CA ALA A 260 5.23 -15.57 2.32
C ALA A 260 6.18 -16.41 3.19
N SER A 261 5.65 -17.43 3.86
CA SER A 261 6.42 -18.30 4.74
C SER A 261 7.45 -19.14 3.98
N SER A 262 7.18 -19.44 2.70
CA SER A 262 8.14 -20.13 1.83
C SER A 262 9.43 -19.32 1.57
N LEU A 263 9.38 -18.00 1.82
CA LEU A 263 10.50 -17.06 1.78
C LEU A 263 10.94 -16.59 3.18
N ASN A 264 10.43 -17.23 4.25
CA ASN A 264 10.73 -16.89 5.63
C ASN A 264 10.20 -15.52 6.10
N TYR A 265 9.04 -15.10 5.57
CA TYR A 265 8.27 -13.92 6.01
C TYR A 265 6.90 -14.32 6.55
N PHE A 266 6.30 -13.48 7.39
CA PHE A 266 4.95 -13.72 7.89
C PHE A 266 3.87 -13.35 6.88
N VAL A 267 4.07 -12.25 6.14
CA VAL A 267 3.03 -11.69 5.26
C VAL A 267 3.66 -11.02 4.04
N PHE A 268 2.89 -10.95 2.96
CA PHE A 268 3.11 -10.02 1.86
C PHE A 268 2.07 -8.91 1.96
N THR A 269 2.52 -7.68 1.78
CA THR A 269 1.75 -6.44 2.00
C THR A 269 2.05 -5.46 0.86
N ALA A 270 1.48 -4.27 0.90
CA ALA A 270 1.88 -3.13 0.08
C ALA A 270 1.78 -3.41 -1.42
N SER A 271 0.61 -3.89 -1.86
CA SER A 271 0.42 -4.34 -3.25
C SER A 271 0.31 -3.19 -4.25
N SER A 272 0.94 -3.31 -5.41
CA SER A 272 0.64 -2.49 -6.59
C SER A 272 0.48 -3.37 -7.85
N LEU A 273 -0.35 -2.91 -8.79
CA LEU A 273 -0.56 -3.52 -10.10
C LEU A 273 0.03 -2.62 -11.17
N VAL A 274 0.99 -3.13 -11.92
CA VAL A 274 1.72 -2.32 -12.92
C VAL A 274 1.79 -3.02 -14.27
N GLU A 275 2.00 -2.26 -15.33
CA GLU A 275 2.21 -2.76 -16.69
C GLU A 275 3.53 -2.22 -17.26
N LYS A 276 4.24 -3.10 -17.97
CA LYS A 276 5.41 -2.75 -18.77
C LYS A 276 5.35 -3.53 -20.08
N ASP A 277 5.47 -2.84 -21.21
CA ASP A 277 5.48 -3.46 -22.54
C ASP A 277 4.27 -4.39 -22.80
N GLY A 278 3.11 -4.05 -22.22
CA GLY A 278 1.87 -4.83 -22.31
C GLY A 278 1.81 -6.09 -21.42
N VAL A 279 2.82 -6.29 -20.58
CA VAL A 279 2.89 -7.37 -19.58
C VAL A 279 2.51 -6.81 -18.21
N GLN A 280 1.63 -7.50 -17.49
CA GLN A 280 1.16 -7.07 -16.17
C GLN A 280 1.95 -7.75 -15.06
N PHE A 281 2.22 -7.00 -13.99
CA PHE A 281 2.96 -7.46 -12.82
C PHE A 281 2.22 -7.10 -11.53
N LEU A 282 2.38 -7.95 -10.53
CA LEU A 282 2.10 -7.63 -9.14
C LEU A 282 3.42 -7.22 -8.48
N MET A 283 3.44 -6.03 -7.90
CA MET A 283 4.46 -5.61 -6.94
C MET A 283 3.89 -5.80 -5.53
N PHE A 284 4.73 -6.23 -4.60
CA PHE A 284 4.39 -6.30 -3.17
C PHE A 284 5.66 -6.31 -2.32
N THR A 285 5.48 -6.12 -1.02
CA THR A 285 6.58 -6.11 -0.05
C THR A 285 6.45 -7.26 0.94
N PRO A 286 7.47 -8.12 1.06
CA PRO A 286 7.56 -9.05 2.17
C PRO A 286 7.79 -8.34 3.50
N SER A 287 7.09 -8.81 4.53
CA SER A 287 7.12 -8.19 5.85
C SER A 287 7.12 -9.24 6.96
N GLY A 288 7.73 -8.90 8.09
CA GLY A 288 7.79 -9.81 9.22
C GLY A 288 8.77 -10.96 8.98
N ALA A 289 10.00 -10.66 8.58
CA ALA A 289 11.05 -11.67 8.45
C ALA A 289 11.19 -12.49 9.74
N MET A 290 11.16 -13.83 9.63
CA MET A 290 11.14 -14.70 10.81
C MET A 290 12.52 -14.91 11.43
N ASN A 291 13.60 -14.74 10.64
CA ASN A 291 14.99 -14.91 11.05
C ASN A 291 15.76 -13.59 11.22
N LYS A 292 15.22 -12.46 10.74
CA LYS A 292 15.86 -11.15 10.89
C LYS A 292 15.46 -10.51 12.23
N LYS A 293 16.39 -9.73 12.79
CA LYS A 293 16.12 -8.93 13.99
C LYS A 293 15.14 -7.80 13.68
N ASP A 294 15.32 -7.18 12.52
CA ASP A 294 14.33 -6.28 11.95
C ASP A 294 13.22 -7.09 11.28
N LYS A 295 11.97 -6.72 11.54
CA LYS A 295 10.77 -7.40 11.06
C LYS A 295 9.89 -6.51 10.19
N ASN A 296 10.40 -5.34 9.82
CA ASN A 296 9.69 -4.41 8.97
C ASN A 296 9.66 -4.91 7.52
N HIS A 297 9.17 -4.05 6.63
CA HIS A 297 9.18 -4.20 5.19
C HIS A 297 10.59 -4.43 4.63
N ASP A 298 10.69 -5.37 3.68
CA ASP A 298 11.97 -5.90 3.16
C ASP A 298 12.02 -5.84 1.62
N GLY A 299 12.05 -4.61 1.09
CA GLY A 299 12.14 -4.34 -0.34
C GLY A 299 10.83 -4.53 -1.12
N VAL A 300 10.96 -4.65 -2.44
CA VAL A 300 9.84 -4.88 -3.36
C VAL A 300 10.10 -6.11 -4.21
N TYR A 301 9.11 -6.99 -4.27
CA TYR A 301 9.14 -8.22 -5.04
C TYR A 301 8.17 -8.08 -6.20
N VAL A 302 8.62 -8.44 -7.39
CA VAL A 302 7.85 -8.30 -8.63
C VAL A 302 7.56 -9.67 -9.21
N VAL A 303 6.28 -9.96 -9.45
CA VAL A 303 5.82 -11.23 -10.03
C VAL A 303 4.93 -10.94 -11.22
N GLU A 304 5.26 -11.53 -12.37
CA GLU A 304 4.46 -11.40 -13.59
C GLU A 304 3.14 -12.19 -13.48
N PHE A 305 2.06 -11.64 -14.04
CA PHE A 305 0.83 -12.39 -14.28
C PHE A 305 0.97 -13.32 -15.49
N GLU A 306 0.61 -14.59 -15.33
CA GLU A 306 0.31 -15.46 -16.48
C GLU A 306 -1.00 -15.03 -17.15
N ASP A 307 -2.01 -14.68 -16.35
CA ASP A 307 -3.31 -14.17 -16.80
C ASP A 307 -3.98 -13.34 -15.70
N ILE A 308 -3.90 -12.01 -15.81
CA ILE A 308 -4.54 -11.10 -14.85
C ILE A 308 -6.07 -11.26 -14.81
N SER A 309 -6.71 -11.66 -15.92
CA SER A 309 -8.17 -11.84 -15.96
C SER A 309 -8.67 -13.02 -15.11
N LYS A 310 -7.77 -13.92 -14.75
CA LYS A 310 -7.98 -15.05 -13.84
C LYS A 310 -7.23 -14.90 -12.52
N GLY A 311 -6.49 -13.81 -12.33
CA GLY A 311 -5.62 -13.62 -11.15
C GLY A 311 -4.59 -14.74 -11.02
N LEU A 312 -3.96 -15.16 -12.12
CA LEU A 312 -2.93 -16.19 -12.13
C LEU A 312 -1.55 -15.54 -12.24
N LEU A 313 -0.76 -15.63 -11.18
CA LEU A 313 0.65 -15.25 -11.16
C LEU A 313 1.53 -16.38 -11.73
N LYS A 314 2.64 -16.02 -12.38
CA LYS A 314 3.65 -17.00 -12.78
C LYS A 314 4.24 -17.68 -11.55
N ARG A 315 4.29 -19.01 -11.60
CA ARG A 315 4.80 -19.86 -10.53
C ARG A 315 5.85 -20.83 -11.06
N ASP A 316 6.78 -21.23 -10.21
CA ASP A 316 7.76 -22.26 -10.52
C ASP A 316 7.13 -23.67 -10.51
N LYS A 317 7.93 -24.70 -10.79
CA LYS A 317 7.45 -26.10 -10.80
C LYS A 317 6.99 -26.60 -9.42
N GLY A 318 7.39 -25.92 -8.35
CA GLY A 318 6.98 -26.20 -6.97
C GLY A 318 5.75 -25.40 -6.53
N GLY A 319 5.17 -24.57 -7.42
CA GLY A 319 4.02 -23.74 -7.12
C GLY A 319 4.35 -22.43 -6.41
N LYS A 320 5.63 -22.07 -6.25
CA LYS A 320 6.04 -20.82 -5.62
C LYS A 320 5.99 -19.65 -6.60
N PRO A 321 5.73 -18.40 -6.17
CA PRO A 321 5.81 -17.23 -7.05
C PRO A 321 7.19 -17.15 -7.73
N LEU A 322 7.18 -16.92 -9.04
CA LEU A 322 8.41 -16.73 -9.81
C LEU A 322 8.73 -15.24 -9.89
N PHE A 323 9.72 -14.78 -9.11
CA PHE A 323 10.12 -13.38 -9.10
C PHE A 323 10.84 -12.99 -10.38
N SER A 324 10.30 -11.98 -11.07
CA SER A 324 10.97 -11.36 -12.21
C SER A 324 12.08 -10.43 -11.74
N GLU A 325 11.84 -9.71 -10.64
CA GLU A 325 12.81 -8.78 -10.04
C GLU A 325 12.60 -8.69 -8.52
N ILE A 326 13.68 -8.35 -7.80
CA ILE A 326 13.67 -8.04 -6.36
C ILE A 326 14.45 -6.75 -6.18
N LEU A 327 13.78 -5.71 -5.67
CA LEU A 327 14.34 -4.39 -5.41
C LEU A 327 14.55 -4.25 -3.89
N GLY A 328 15.65 -4.81 -3.41
CA GLY A 328 15.85 -5.11 -1.97
C GLY A 328 16.38 -3.98 -1.11
N GLU A 329 17.02 -2.96 -1.68
CA GLU A 329 17.84 -2.02 -0.88
C GLU A 329 17.33 -0.57 -0.84
N PHE A 330 16.36 -0.20 -1.67
CA PHE A 330 15.85 1.18 -1.65
C PHE A 330 14.63 1.37 -0.75
N ILE A 331 13.94 0.27 -0.39
CA ILE A 331 12.85 0.28 0.57
C ILE A 331 13.28 -0.41 1.87
N GLU A 332 13.79 0.37 2.81
CA GLU A 332 14.09 -0.07 4.18
C GLU A 332 13.01 0.46 5.13
N ASN A 333 12.31 -0.45 5.82
CA ASN A 333 11.28 -0.09 6.80
C ASN A 333 10.10 0.70 6.19
N GLY A 334 9.85 0.54 4.89
CA GLY A 334 9.07 1.44 4.06
C GLY A 334 7.79 0.88 3.43
N GLY A 335 6.83 1.74 3.10
CA GLY A 335 5.45 1.40 2.69
C GLY A 335 5.31 0.99 1.21
N LEU A 336 4.19 1.37 0.57
CA LEU A 336 3.93 0.99 -0.84
C LEU A 336 5.03 1.45 -1.80
N ALA A 337 5.15 0.70 -2.89
CA ALA A 337 5.94 1.03 -4.04
C ALA A 337 5.08 0.94 -5.30
N ASP A 338 5.32 1.84 -6.24
CA ASP A 338 4.59 1.87 -7.49
C ASP A 338 5.50 2.21 -8.67
N TYR A 339 5.02 1.91 -9.88
CA TYR A 339 5.76 2.07 -11.12
C TYR A 339 4.81 2.32 -12.29
N HIS A 340 5.26 3.18 -13.21
CA HIS A 340 4.66 3.28 -14.54
C HIS A 340 5.76 3.38 -15.60
N GLU A 341 5.59 2.71 -16.75
CA GLU A 341 6.56 2.72 -17.86
C GLU A 341 6.97 4.10 -18.41
N LYS A 342 6.10 5.12 -18.27
CA LYS A 342 6.37 6.50 -18.69
C LYS A 342 7.14 7.30 -17.65
N ASN A 343 7.31 6.76 -16.44
CA ASN A 343 8.11 7.32 -15.37
C ASN A 343 9.62 7.11 -15.61
N THR A 344 10.11 7.37 -16.82
CA THR A 344 11.43 6.92 -17.26
C THR A 344 12.60 7.58 -16.52
N ALA A 345 12.40 8.78 -15.96
CA ALA A 345 13.41 9.43 -15.13
C ALA A 345 13.29 9.02 -13.66
N GLY A 346 12.07 8.71 -13.19
CA GLY A 346 11.79 8.31 -11.80
C GLY A 346 11.90 6.80 -11.53
N GLY A 347 11.77 5.93 -12.53
CA GLY A 347 11.76 4.48 -12.34
C GLY A 347 10.65 4.01 -11.40
N VAL A 348 11.00 3.11 -10.48
CA VAL A 348 10.14 2.67 -9.39
C VAL A 348 10.20 3.70 -8.26
N VAL A 349 9.04 4.04 -7.70
CA VAL A 349 8.92 4.98 -6.58
C VAL A 349 8.37 4.26 -5.36
N GLY A 350 9.01 4.46 -4.22
CA GLY A 350 8.61 3.84 -2.96
C GLY A 350 8.79 4.78 -1.79
N SER A 351 8.36 4.36 -0.61
CA SER A 351 8.48 5.15 0.61
C SER A 351 9.30 4.44 1.67
N ASN A 352 10.04 5.16 2.51
CA ASN A 352 10.72 4.61 3.70
C ASN A 352 10.31 5.30 4.97
N PHE A 353 10.01 4.52 6.01
CA PHE A 353 9.81 5.05 7.35
C PHE A 353 11.07 4.95 8.18
N TYR A 354 11.33 5.95 9.01
CA TYR A 354 12.45 5.94 9.96
C TYR A 354 12.10 6.73 11.21
N VAL A 355 12.85 6.51 12.28
CA VAL A 355 12.68 7.23 13.55
C VAL A 355 13.74 8.30 13.68
N GLU A 356 13.32 9.56 13.80
CA GLU A 356 14.17 10.70 14.08
C GLU A 356 14.11 11.07 15.57
N GLY A 357 15.28 11.08 16.23
CA GLY A 357 15.40 11.45 17.64
C GLY A 357 14.61 10.54 18.60
N LEU A 358 14.05 11.12 19.65
CA LEU A 358 13.23 10.42 20.65
C LEU A 358 11.81 10.18 20.10
N PHE A 359 11.67 9.18 19.21
CA PHE A 359 10.38 8.59 18.79
C PHE A 359 9.55 9.36 17.78
N LYS A 360 10.13 10.25 16.97
CA LYS A 360 9.37 10.87 15.87
C LYS A 360 9.46 9.98 14.64
N LEU A 361 8.34 9.34 14.29
CA LEU A 361 8.21 8.68 12.99
C LEU A 361 8.37 9.72 11.89
N LYS A 362 9.10 9.36 10.85
CA LYS A 362 9.29 10.14 9.63
C LYS A 362 9.11 9.23 8.42
N SER A 363 8.75 9.82 7.29
CA SER A 363 8.75 9.11 6.01
C SER A 363 9.25 9.98 4.86
N ARG A 364 9.78 9.34 3.82
CA ARG A 364 10.28 9.97 2.61
C ARG A 364 9.97 9.09 1.41
N LEU A 365 9.75 9.73 0.26
CA LEU A 365 9.64 9.07 -1.03
C LEU A 365 11.02 8.96 -1.69
N PHE A 366 11.23 7.87 -2.41
CA PHE A 366 12.46 7.55 -3.12
C PHE A 366 12.16 7.01 -4.50
N SER A 367 13.05 7.32 -5.44
CA SER A 367 13.03 6.87 -6.83
C SER A 367 14.27 6.02 -7.08
N THR A 368 14.12 4.91 -7.78
CA THR A 368 15.24 4.05 -8.21
C THR A 368 15.93 4.55 -9.48
N GLN A 369 15.37 5.56 -10.15
CA GLN A 369 15.79 6.05 -11.47
C GLN A 369 15.94 4.95 -12.54
N LYS A 370 15.35 3.77 -12.26
CA LYS A 370 15.40 2.56 -13.08
C LYS A 370 14.03 1.90 -13.05
N GLY A 371 13.51 1.53 -14.22
CA GLY A 371 12.28 0.75 -14.31
C GLY A 371 12.46 -0.70 -13.87
N ILE A 372 11.34 -1.44 -13.89
CA ILE A 372 11.34 -2.90 -13.79
C ILE A 372 11.96 -3.46 -15.07
N ASP A 373 12.73 -4.55 -15.03
CA ASP A 373 13.36 -5.19 -16.21
C ASP A 373 12.49 -6.24 -16.92
#